data_AF-A0A3D2VAR6-F1
#
_entry.id   AF-A0A3D2VAR6-F1
#
_cell.length_a   1.000
_cell.length_b   1.000
_cell.length_c   1.000
_cell.angle_alpha   90.00
_cell.angle_beta   90.00
_cell.angle_gamma   90.00
#
_symmetry.space_group_name_H-M   'P 1'
#
loop_
_entity.id
_entity.type
_entity.pdbx_description
1 polymer ?
#
loop_
_entity_poly.entity_id
_entity_poly.type
_entity_poly.pdbx_seq_one_letter_code
_entity_poly.pdbx_strand_id
1 'polypeptide(L)'
;MSMYIGEALTGDGNEIAHIDLLIGSKDGPVGAAFANALARQSDGHSNLLAVLEPNLAVKPSTVMITKVTIKGMRQAVQMFGPAQAA
;
A
#
# COMPACT_ATOMS: atom_id res chain seq x y z
N MET A 1 -8.79 -11.27 -18.43
CA MET A 1 -8.37 -10.75 -17.11
C MET A 1 -7.91 -9.32 -17.32
N SER A 2 -8.72 -8.35 -16.92
CA SER A 2 -8.36 -6.92 -17.00
C SER A 2 -7.65 -6.47 -15.72
N MET A 3 -6.61 -5.66 -15.90
CA MET A 3 -6.01 -4.83 -14.86
C MET A 3 -6.61 -3.44 -15.04
N TYR A 4 -7.00 -2.82 -13.93
CA TYR A 4 -7.44 -1.44 -13.91
C TYR A 4 -6.46 -0.59 -13.11
N ILE A 5 -6.33 0.66 -13.52
CA ILE A 5 -5.43 1.64 -12.92
C ILE A 5 -6.29 2.83 -12.50
N GLY A 6 -6.08 3.30 -11.28
CA GLY A 6 -6.68 4.52 -10.75
C GLY A 6 -5.63 5.38 -10.07
N GLU A 7 -5.87 6.68 -10.05
CA GLU A 7 -5.08 7.65 -9.32
C GLU A 7 -6.02 8.68 -8.69
N ALA A 8 -5.64 9.16 -7.51
CA ALA A 8 -6.30 10.30 -6.89
C ALA A 8 -5.35 11.06 -5.97
N LEU A 9 -5.53 12.37 -5.97
CA LEU A 9 -4.90 13.31 -5.03
C LEU A 9 -5.99 14.04 -4.24
N THR A 10 -5.87 14.01 -2.91
CA THR A 10 -6.83 14.61 -1.99
C THR A 10 -6.15 15.26 -0.79
N GLY A 11 -6.76 16.32 -0.25
CA GLY A 11 -6.23 17.10 0.86
C GLY A 11 -5.32 18.26 0.44
N ASP A 12 -4.68 18.88 1.43
CA ASP A 12 -3.80 20.03 1.30
C ASP A 12 -2.67 19.99 2.36
N GLY A 13 -1.77 20.98 2.33
CA GLY A 13 -0.67 21.09 3.29
C GLY A 13 0.38 19.97 3.17
N ASN A 14 0.94 19.55 4.32
CA ASN A 14 1.98 18.52 4.38
C ASN A 14 1.40 17.10 4.40
N GLU A 15 0.09 16.97 4.62
CA GLU A 15 -0.64 15.72 4.79
C GLU A 15 -1.41 15.31 3.52
N ILE A 16 -1.20 16.03 2.41
CA ILE A 16 -1.81 15.71 1.12
C ILE A 16 -1.52 14.26 0.71
N ALA A 17 -2.58 13.53 0.34
CA ALA A 17 -2.51 12.13 -0.02
C ALA A 17 -2.56 11.98 -1.54
N HIS A 18 -1.62 11.21 -2.10
CA HIS A 18 -1.57 10.89 -3.53
C HIS A 18 -1.40 9.38 -3.71
N ILE A 19 -2.46 8.73 -4.17
CA ILE A 19 -2.57 7.27 -4.29
C ILE A 19 -2.47 6.87 -5.76
N ASP A 20 -1.53 5.97 -6.07
CA ASP A 20 -1.50 5.24 -7.33
C ASP A 20 -2.00 3.82 -7.04
N LEU A 21 -3.05 3.36 -7.72
CA LEU A 21 -3.74 2.12 -7.40
C LEU A 21 -3.85 1.19 -8.62
N LEU A 22 -3.54 -0.08 -8.40
CA LEU A 22 -3.80 -1.18 -9.32
C LEU A 22 -4.85 -2.11 -8.71
N ILE A 23 -5.84 -2.51 -9.51
CA ILE A 23 -6.82 -3.54 -9.11
C ILE A 23 -7.02 -4.55 -10.24
N GLY A 24 -7.12 -5.83 -9.89
CA GLY A 24 -7.28 -6.90 -10.85
C GLY A 24 -7.40 -8.28 -10.20
N SER A 25 -7.53 -9.31 -11.04
CA SER A 25 -7.62 -10.70 -10.59
C SER A 25 -6.32 -11.19 -9.94
N LYS A 26 -6.45 -12.10 -8.96
CA LYS A 26 -5.33 -12.81 -8.31
C LYS A 26 -4.52 -13.68 -9.29
N ASP A 27 -5.17 -14.22 -10.31
CA ASP A 27 -4.51 -15.05 -11.33
C ASP A 27 -3.96 -14.21 -12.50
N GLY A 28 -4.07 -12.88 -12.41
CA GLY A 28 -3.64 -11.93 -13.42
C GLY A 28 -2.33 -11.19 -13.07
N PRO A 29 -1.94 -10.20 -13.88
CA PRO A 29 -0.70 -9.44 -13.66
C PRO A 29 -0.67 -8.71 -12.31
N VAL A 30 -1.83 -8.27 -11.80
CA VAL A 30 -1.92 -7.62 -10.47
C VAL A 30 -1.62 -8.61 -9.35
N GLY A 31 -2.07 -9.86 -9.44
CA GLY A 31 -1.75 -10.88 -8.45
C GLY A 31 -0.27 -11.26 -8.42
N ALA A 32 0.37 -11.35 -9.59
CA ALA A 32 1.82 -11.55 -9.68
C ALA A 32 2.59 -10.36 -9.09
N ALA A 33 2.20 -9.12 -9.42
CA ALA A 33 2.80 -7.91 -8.84
C ALA A 33 2.60 -7.84 -7.32
N PHE A 34 1.42 -8.19 -6.82
CA PHE A 34 1.11 -8.28 -5.40
C PHE A 34 2.06 -9.24 -4.66
N ALA A 35 2.22 -10.47 -5.17
CA ALA A 35 3.08 -11.47 -4.54
C ALA A 35 4.55 -11.03 -4.53
N ASN A 36 5.03 -10.48 -5.64
CA ASN A 36 6.39 -9.97 -5.76
C ASN A 36 6.65 -8.77 -4.83
N ALA A 37 5.72 -7.83 -4.75
CA ALA A 37 5.84 -6.65 -3.88
C ALA A 37 5.87 -7.07 -2.40
N LEU A 38 4.98 -7.98 -1.99
CA LEU A 38 4.92 -8.45 -0.60
C LEU A 38 6.20 -9.22 -0.20
N ALA A 39 6.73 -10.06 -1.10
CA ALA A 39 7.93 -10.84 -0.84
C ALA A 39 9.22 -10.02 -0.89
N ARG A 40 9.21 -8.84 -1.52
CA ARG A 40 10.40 -8.01 -1.71
C ARG A 40 10.39 -6.76 -0.83
N GLN A 41 11.29 -6.75 0.13
CA GLN A 41 11.54 -5.62 1.03
C GLN A 41 12.91 -5.00 0.69
N SER A 42 13.07 -3.70 0.90
CA SER A 42 14.35 -3.00 0.76
C SER A 42 14.50 -1.92 1.84
N ASP A 43 15.73 -1.47 2.08
CA ASP A 43 15.97 -0.43 3.08
C ASP A 43 15.13 0.83 2.82
N GLY A 44 14.44 1.30 3.85
CA GLY A 44 13.49 2.42 3.77
C GLY A 44 12.20 2.17 2.96
N HIS A 45 12.00 0.99 2.37
CA HIS A 45 10.79 0.63 1.63
C HIS A 45 10.29 -0.76 2.02
N SER A 46 9.33 -0.78 2.96
CA SER A 46 8.67 -2.01 3.40
C SER A 46 7.24 -2.08 2.87
N ASN A 47 6.88 -3.22 2.29
CA ASN A 47 5.55 -3.47 1.74
C ASN A 47 4.79 -4.42 2.66
N LEU A 48 3.60 -4.03 3.11
CA LEU A 48 2.79 -4.80 4.05
C LEU A 48 1.40 -5.09 3.51
N LEU A 49 0.76 -6.13 4.05
CA LEU A 49 -0.68 -6.33 3.88
C LEU A 49 -1.41 -5.22 4.63
N ALA A 50 -2.37 -4.58 3.95
CA ALA A 50 -3.28 -3.65 4.64
C ALA A 50 -4.18 -4.43 5.60
N VAL A 51 -4.26 -3.94 6.83
CA VAL A 51 -5.11 -4.50 7.89
C VAL A 51 -5.92 -3.37 8.52
N LEU A 52 -7.17 -3.64 8.90
CA LEU A 52 -7.97 -2.70 9.68
C LEU A 52 -7.39 -2.53 11.08
N GLU A 53 -6.96 -3.65 11.65
CA GLU A 53 -6.29 -3.76 12.95
C GLU A 53 -5.46 -5.07 12.99
N PRO A 54 -4.57 -5.27 13.98
CA PRO A 54 -3.80 -6.51 14.09
C PRO A 54 -4.69 -7.75 14.05
N ASN A 55 -4.35 -8.70 13.18
CA ASN A 55 -5.09 -9.93 12.90
C ASN A 55 -6.41 -9.78 12.10
N LEU A 56 -6.74 -8.59 11.58
CA LEU A 56 -7.91 -8.36 10.72
C LEU A 56 -7.54 -7.70 9.38
N ALA A 57 -7.19 -8.54 8.39
CA ALA A 57 -6.83 -8.08 7.04
C ALA A 57 -8.05 -7.65 6.22
N VAL A 58 -7.88 -6.61 5.39
CA VAL A 58 -8.95 -6.15 4.49
C VAL A 58 -9.24 -7.17 3.39
N LYS A 59 -10.47 -7.10 2.85
CA LYS A 59 -10.91 -7.83 1.66
C LYS A 59 -11.55 -6.83 0.68
N PRO A 60 -11.13 -6.80 -0.60
CA PRO A 60 -10.13 -7.65 -1.26
C PRO A 60 -8.73 -7.50 -0.65
N SER A 61 -7.88 -8.51 -0.80
CA SER A 61 -6.52 -8.48 -0.24
C SER A 61 -5.70 -7.38 -0.90
N THR A 62 -5.10 -6.51 -0.09
CA THR A 62 -4.42 -5.29 -0.53
C THR A 62 -3.00 -5.26 0.03
N VAL A 63 -2.03 -4.88 -0.81
CA VAL A 63 -0.64 -4.62 -0.41
C VAL A 63 -0.40 -3.11 -0.49
N MET A 64 0.16 -2.54 0.57
CA MET A 64 0.61 -1.15 0.59
C MET A 64 2.09 -1.09 0.23
N ILE A 65 2.43 -0.19 -0.69
CA ILE A 65 3.79 -0.01 -1.21
C ILE A 65 4.22 1.43 -0.95
N THR A 66 5.35 1.62 -0.28
CA THR A 66 5.79 2.97 0.11
C THR A 66 6.46 3.70 -1.07
N LYS A 67 5.92 4.87 -1.43
CA LYS A 67 6.53 5.76 -2.45
C LYS A 67 7.73 6.54 -1.90
N VAL A 68 7.66 6.96 -0.64
CA VAL A 68 8.70 7.77 0.02
C VAL A 68 9.57 6.89 0.92
N THR A 69 10.87 7.10 0.88
CA THR A 69 11.83 6.40 1.73
C THR A 69 11.59 6.73 3.20
N ILE A 70 11.27 5.71 4.00
CA ILE A 70 11.09 5.79 5.45
C ILE A 70 12.46 5.84 6.13
N LYS A 71 12.74 6.90 6.89
CA LYS A 71 14.01 7.16 7.57
C LYS A 71 14.00 6.87 9.06
N GLY A 72 12.85 6.49 9.62
CA GLY A 72 12.74 6.16 11.04
C GLY A 72 11.31 5.89 11.50
N MET A 73 11.18 5.54 12.78
CA MET A 73 9.94 5.03 13.37
C MET A 73 8.74 5.97 13.25
N ARG A 74 8.94 7.29 13.31
CA ARG A 74 7.84 8.25 13.16
C ARG A 74 7.13 8.12 11.81
N GLN A 75 7.91 7.99 10.73
CA GLN A 75 7.37 7.82 9.38
C GLN A 75 6.76 6.42 9.18
N ALA A 76 7.36 5.39 9.79
CA ALA A 76 6.80 4.04 9.78
C ALA A 76 5.42 4.01 10.47
N VAL A 77 5.27 4.67 11.62
CA VAL A 77 3.99 4.77 12.33
C VAL A 77 2.97 5.59 11.54
N GLN A 78 3.37 6.64 10.81
CA GLN A 78 2.46 7.38 9.92
C GLN A 78 1.93 6.50 8.78
N MET A 79 2.81 5.72 8.13
CA MET A 79 2.44 4.84 7.02
C MET A 79 1.58 3.64 7.49
N PHE A 80 1.97 2.97 8.56
CA PHE A 80 1.33 1.72 9.03
C PHE A 80 0.40 1.91 10.23
N GLY A 81 0.08 3.17 10.55
CA GLY A 81 -0.96 3.57 11.50
C GLY A 81 -2.10 4.25 10.74
N PRO A 82 -2.18 5.60 10.74
CA PRO A 82 -3.30 6.32 10.16
C PRO A 82 -3.47 6.08 8.66
N ALA A 83 -2.38 6.00 7.87
CA ALA A 83 -2.51 5.78 6.42
C ALA A 83 -2.94 4.35 6.07
N GLN A 84 -2.69 3.35 6.92
CA GLN A 84 -3.14 1.98 6.72
C GLN A 84 -4.60 1.75 7.14
N ALA A 85 -5.08 2.48 8.15
CA ALA A 85 -6.43 2.34 8.68
C ALA A 85 -7.51 3.05 7.83
N ALA A 86 -7.12 3.98 6.96
CA ALA A 86 -8.00 4.75 6.09
C ALA A 86 -8.50 3.94 4.88
#